data_AF-A0A2E7VMZ8-F1
#
_entry.id   AF-A0A2E7VMZ8-F1
#
_cell.length_a   1.000
_cell.length_b   1.000
_cell.length_c   1.000
_cell.angle_alpha   90.00
_cell.angle_beta   90.00
_cell.angle_gamma   90.00
#
_symmetry.space_group_name_H-M   'P 1'
#
loop_
_entity.id
_entity.type
_entity.pdbx_description
1 polymer ?
#
loop_
_entity_poly.entity_id
_entity_poly.type
_entity_poly.pdbx_seq_one_letter_code
_entity_poly.pdbx_strand_id
1 'polypeptide(L)'
;MRGTKQANEATAKKLAKELGQFRENPRSHLPAMAFSGKLRWGRTDPVTKTLSEIEKIIKKKDDLKWLSKRMMAKRGDDVAKAFAGSLHASHDEQFSMVGQFNSGSFGSGSYVRRGDGKPGYLAGIQNFANLTLRMLPWEDHAKRGMYFFSWEGGFVCTGPKPQPPKDWLEDVLKRSRFNLSRADIDGHPVWTTEGLEADDVHSGASSATGYVAFRFHSGAVVGLGLDALATFSKKDAPFVHHLALSMLPPLLPSVLSLDAVWTPEGWPETQPLPEASVEGISKVLDAWQGLTMNEGIVASAMKQTVMEGIQDGVLIGEVWLEGTSADAIVSALEDHNGSTEERLLAAEIIRLAVTEPHEDSIGLRIEAKG
;
A
#
# COMPACT_ATOMS: atom_id res chain seq x y z
N MET A 1 -7.33 -33.75 -15.31
CA MET A 1 -6.96 -32.75 -14.28
C MET A 1 -6.16 -31.63 -14.94
N ARG A 2 -6.75 -30.48 -15.25
CA ARG A 2 -5.97 -29.29 -15.63
C ARG A 2 -5.45 -28.62 -14.35
N GLY A 3 -4.17 -28.24 -14.33
CA GLY A 3 -3.57 -27.45 -13.24
C GLY A 3 -2.92 -28.23 -12.08
N THR A 4 -2.60 -29.51 -12.25
CA THR A 4 -1.82 -30.30 -11.28
C THR A 4 -0.46 -30.67 -11.87
N LYS A 5 0.60 -30.64 -11.05
CA LYS A 5 1.97 -31.02 -11.40
C LYS A 5 2.50 -32.05 -10.41
N GLN A 6 3.55 -32.78 -10.80
CA GLN A 6 4.35 -33.53 -9.83
C GLN A 6 5.07 -32.54 -8.91
N ALA A 7 5.02 -32.79 -7.61
CA ALA A 7 5.76 -32.01 -6.63
C ALA A 7 7.23 -32.44 -6.66
N ASN A 8 8.14 -31.47 -6.63
CA ASN A 8 9.52 -31.77 -6.28
C ASN A 8 9.65 -32.01 -4.76
N GLU A 9 10.78 -32.57 -4.33
CA GLU A 9 11.02 -32.94 -2.94
C GLU A 9 10.84 -31.75 -1.97
N ALA A 10 11.33 -30.56 -2.35
CA ALA A 10 11.19 -29.35 -1.55
C ALA A 10 9.72 -28.94 -1.36
N THR A 11 8.91 -29.00 -2.42
CA THR A 11 7.47 -28.69 -2.36
C THR A 11 6.72 -29.70 -1.50
N ALA A 12 7.01 -30.99 -1.67
CA ALA A 12 6.38 -32.05 -0.88
C ALA A 12 6.71 -31.92 0.61
N LYS A 13 7.99 -31.67 0.95
CA LYS A 13 8.44 -31.43 2.33
C LYS A 13 7.78 -30.19 2.94
N LYS A 14 7.69 -29.09 2.18
CA LYS A 14 7.01 -27.86 2.63
C LYS A 14 5.55 -28.13 2.95
N LEU A 15 4.80 -28.76 2.04
CA LEU A 15 3.39 -29.09 2.23
C LEU A 15 3.17 -30.03 3.40
N ALA A 16 4.03 -31.05 3.55
CA ALA A 16 3.97 -31.95 4.70
C ALA A 16 4.11 -31.19 6.03
N LYS A 17 5.05 -30.24 6.10
CA LYS A 17 5.23 -29.39 7.28
C LYS A 17 4.02 -28.49 7.53
N GLU A 18 3.56 -27.74 6.52
CA GLU A 18 2.44 -26.81 6.67
C GLU A 18 1.13 -27.53 7.02
N LEU A 19 0.84 -28.67 6.39
CA LEU A 19 -0.34 -29.48 6.68
C LEU A 19 -0.24 -30.21 8.04
N GLY A 20 0.96 -30.61 8.45
CA GLY A 20 1.20 -31.17 9.78
C GLY A 20 0.88 -30.17 10.88
N GLN A 21 1.44 -28.96 10.79
CA GLN A 21 1.13 -27.85 11.70
C GLN A 21 -0.37 -27.51 11.71
N PHE A 22 -0.99 -27.50 10.52
CA PHE A 22 -2.42 -27.27 10.38
C PHE A 22 -3.26 -28.34 11.09
N ARG A 23 -2.88 -29.62 11.00
CA ARG A 23 -3.60 -30.72 11.64
C ARG A 23 -3.52 -30.69 13.17
N GLU A 24 -2.36 -30.29 13.69
CA GLU A 24 -2.11 -30.14 15.12
C GLU A 24 -2.94 -29.00 15.71
N ASN A 25 -2.90 -27.82 15.08
CA ASN A 25 -3.66 -26.65 15.53
C ASN A 25 -4.44 -25.99 14.37
N PRO A 26 -5.59 -26.53 13.96
CA PRO A 26 -6.34 -25.97 12.84
C PRO A 26 -6.85 -24.55 13.11
N ARG A 27 -7.02 -24.16 14.37
CA ARG A 27 -7.52 -22.83 14.75
C ARG A 27 -6.50 -21.72 14.51
N SER A 28 -5.20 -22.01 14.48
CA SER A 28 -4.19 -21.00 14.16
C SER A 28 -4.24 -20.55 12.69
N HIS A 29 -4.95 -21.29 11.82
CA HIS A 29 -5.16 -20.94 10.41
C HIS A 29 -6.43 -20.11 10.17
N LEU A 30 -7.04 -19.57 11.24
CA LEU A 30 -8.26 -18.77 11.17
C LEU A 30 -7.98 -17.34 11.61
N PRO A 31 -8.68 -16.33 11.05
CA PRO A 31 -8.59 -14.98 11.55
C PRO A 31 -9.17 -14.91 12.97
N ALA A 32 -8.49 -14.20 13.85
CA ALA A 32 -9.04 -13.81 15.13
C ALA A 32 -10.15 -12.77 14.92
N MET A 33 -11.31 -12.97 15.56
CA MET A 33 -12.44 -12.05 15.47
C MET A 33 -12.31 -10.96 16.54
N ALA A 34 -12.05 -9.72 16.11
CA ALA A 34 -12.08 -8.56 17.00
C ALA A 34 -13.49 -7.96 17.13
N PHE A 35 -14.38 -8.25 16.18
CA PHE A 35 -15.76 -7.78 16.22
C PHE A 35 -16.65 -8.71 17.07
N SER A 36 -17.24 -8.16 18.13
CA SER A 36 -18.16 -8.87 19.05
C SER A 36 -19.64 -8.43 18.90
N GLY A 37 -19.93 -7.52 17.97
CA GLY A 37 -21.27 -6.96 17.77
C GLY A 37 -22.21 -7.82 16.91
N LYS A 38 -23.42 -7.31 16.68
CA LYS A 38 -24.33 -7.82 15.65
C LYS A 38 -24.36 -6.85 14.47
N LEU A 39 -24.62 -7.35 13.26
CA LEU A 39 -24.89 -6.48 12.12
C LEU A 39 -26.26 -5.80 12.27
N ARG A 40 -26.54 -4.81 11.41
CA ARG A 40 -27.87 -4.19 11.30
C ARG A 40 -28.97 -5.26 11.25
N TRP A 41 -30.06 -5.00 11.98
CA TRP A 41 -31.19 -5.91 12.18
C TRP A 41 -30.88 -7.17 13.01
N GLY A 42 -29.83 -7.14 13.83
CA GLY A 42 -29.49 -8.24 14.74
C GLY A 42 -28.95 -9.49 14.04
N ARG A 43 -28.55 -9.38 12.76
CA ARG A 43 -28.02 -10.50 11.97
C ARG A 43 -26.62 -10.89 12.44
N THR A 44 -26.35 -12.18 12.54
CA THR A 44 -24.99 -12.72 12.69
C THR A 44 -24.16 -12.38 11.45
N ASP A 45 -22.94 -11.90 11.67
CA ASP A 45 -22.01 -11.59 10.60
C ASP A 45 -21.60 -12.84 9.80
N PRO A 46 -21.25 -12.70 8.51
CA PRO A 46 -20.93 -13.84 7.67
C PRO A 46 -19.68 -14.60 8.14
N VAL A 47 -18.73 -13.94 8.82
CA VAL A 47 -17.47 -14.57 9.26
C VAL A 47 -17.75 -15.49 10.45
N THR A 48 -18.48 -15.03 11.46
CA THR A 48 -18.91 -15.87 12.59
C THR A 48 -19.71 -17.10 12.13
N LYS A 49 -20.55 -16.97 11.10
CA LYS A 49 -21.26 -18.13 10.51
C LYS A 49 -20.28 -19.15 9.92
N THR A 50 -19.32 -18.70 9.13
CA THR A 50 -18.28 -19.57 8.54
C THR A 50 -17.40 -20.21 9.61
N LEU A 51 -16.98 -19.44 10.63
CA LEU A 51 -16.20 -19.96 11.76
C LEU A 51 -16.97 -21.02 12.55
N SER A 52 -18.28 -20.86 12.75
CA SER A 52 -19.12 -21.90 13.38
C SER A 52 -19.17 -23.20 12.57
N GLU A 53 -19.23 -23.11 11.25
CA GLU A 53 -19.16 -24.28 10.36
C GLU A 53 -17.77 -24.94 10.39
N ILE A 54 -16.70 -24.15 10.44
CA ILE A 54 -15.34 -24.64 10.58
C ILE A 54 -15.12 -25.34 11.91
N GLU A 55 -15.67 -24.81 13.01
CA GLU A 55 -15.55 -25.43 14.33
C GLU A 55 -16.16 -26.85 14.36
N LYS A 56 -17.25 -27.10 13.63
CA LYS A 56 -17.80 -28.45 13.43
C LYS A 56 -16.82 -29.38 12.71
N ILE A 57 -16.05 -28.85 11.76
CA ILE A 57 -15.03 -29.59 11.01
C ILE A 57 -13.84 -29.91 11.92
N ILE A 58 -13.37 -28.93 12.71
CA ILE A 58 -12.25 -29.11 13.65
C ILE A 58 -12.54 -30.21 14.66
N LYS A 59 -13.76 -30.27 15.20
CA LYS A 59 -14.21 -31.35 16.10
C LYS A 59 -14.16 -32.75 15.48
N LYS A 60 -14.08 -32.85 14.15
CA LYS A 60 -14.04 -34.08 13.37
C LYS A 60 -12.79 -34.17 12.49
N LYS A 61 -11.71 -33.46 12.86
CA LYS A 61 -10.49 -33.35 12.06
C LYS A 61 -9.77 -34.68 11.76
N ASP A 62 -10.05 -35.73 12.54
CA ASP A 62 -9.47 -37.06 12.36
C ASP A 62 -10.48 -38.10 11.81
N ASP A 63 -11.73 -37.70 11.51
CA ASP A 63 -12.74 -38.57 10.88
C ASP A 63 -12.72 -38.41 9.35
N LEU A 64 -11.85 -39.15 8.67
CA LEU A 64 -11.65 -39.08 7.21
C LEU A 64 -12.93 -39.32 6.41
N LYS A 65 -13.78 -40.24 6.85
CA LYS A 65 -15.06 -40.54 6.18
C LYS A 65 -16.00 -39.35 6.25
N TRP A 66 -16.05 -38.68 7.39
CA TRP A 66 -16.85 -37.48 7.57
C TRP A 66 -16.28 -36.29 6.80
N LEU A 67 -14.96 -36.07 6.86
CA LEU A 67 -14.27 -35.01 6.10
C LEU A 67 -14.48 -35.17 4.60
N SER A 68 -14.41 -36.40 4.09
CA SER A 68 -14.63 -36.71 2.68
C SER A 68 -16.05 -36.33 2.22
N LYS A 69 -17.07 -36.62 3.03
CA LYS A 69 -18.44 -36.16 2.76
C LYS A 69 -18.56 -34.64 2.83
N ARG A 70 -17.91 -34.01 3.80
CA ARG A 70 -18.02 -32.57 4.03
C ARG A 70 -17.38 -31.76 2.91
N MET A 71 -16.20 -32.14 2.44
CA MET A 71 -15.49 -31.45 1.35
C MET A 71 -16.18 -31.59 -0.01
N MET A 72 -17.01 -32.62 -0.19
CA MET A 72 -17.78 -32.91 -1.41
C MET A 72 -19.26 -32.46 -1.32
N ALA A 73 -19.64 -31.73 -0.27
CA ALA A 73 -21.03 -31.33 -0.08
C ALA A 73 -21.50 -30.37 -1.20
N LYS A 74 -22.60 -30.72 -1.88
CA LYS A 74 -23.17 -29.88 -2.96
C LYS A 74 -23.57 -28.48 -2.52
N ARG A 75 -23.91 -28.32 -1.24
CA ARG A 75 -24.28 -27.05 -0.60
C ARG A 75 -23.39 -26.82 0.61
N GLY A 76 -23.12 -25.57 0.91
CA GLY A 76 -22.36 -25.18 2.08
C GLY A 76 -21.42 -24.02 1.79
N ASP A 77 -20.75 -23.58 2.84
CA ASP A 77 -19.73 -22.54 2.78
C ASP A 77 -18.46 -23.05 2.07
N ASP A 78 -17.98 -22.32 1.07
CA ASP A 78 -16.83 -22.72 0.25
C ASP A 78 -15.51 -22.73 1.05
N VAL A 79 -15.38 -21.85 2.04
CA VAL A 79 -14.22 -21.84 2.95
C VAL A 79 -14.25 -23.09 3.82
N ALA A 80 -15.40 -23.45 4.37
CA ALA A 80 -15.57 -24.66 5.16
C ALA A 80 -15.29 -25.93 4.34
N LYS A 81 -15.72 -26.00 3.07
CA LYS A 81 -15.36 -27.12 2.18
C LYS A 81 -13.86 -27.20 1.93
N ALA A 82 -13.21 -26.06 1.63
CA ALA A 82 -11.77 -26.01 1.43
C ALA A 82 -11.01 -26.39 2.71
N PHE A 83 -11.48 -25.94 3.88
CA PHE A 83 -10.89 -26.28 5.17
C PHE A 83 -11.00 -27.78 5.47
N ALA A 84 -12.16 -28.39 5.20
CA ALA A 84 -12.33 -29.84 5.31
C ALA A 84 -11.43 -30.60 4.32
N GLY A 85 -11.29 -30.12 3.09
CA GLY A 85 -10.40 -30.69 2.08
C GLY A 85 -8.92 -30.63 2.50
N SER A 86 -8.47 -29.49 3.04
CA SER A 86 -7.12 -29.32 3.57
C SER A 86 -6.86 -30.21 4.81
N LEU A 87 -7.84 -30.35 5.71
CA LEU A 87 -7.70 -31.27 6.85
C LEU A 87 -7.65 -32.71 6.37
N HIS A 88 -8.47 -33.09 5.39
CA HIS A 88 -8.37 -34.42 4.78
C HIS A 88 -7.00 -34.64 4.14
N ALA A 89 -6.46 -33.65 3.41
CA ALA A 89 -5.14 -33.71 2.81
C ALA A 89 -4.02 -33.89 3.86
N SER A 90 -4.19 -33.34 5.07
CA SER A 90 -3.18 -33.44 6.14
C SER A 90 -2.96 -34.85 6.70
N HIS A 91 -3.78 -35.82 6.30
CA HIS A 91 -3.60 -37.25 6.62
C HIS A 91 -2.90 -38.02 5.50
N ASP A 92 -2.60 -37.40 4.36
CA ASP A 92 -1.86 -38.06 3.29
C ASP A 92 -0.40 -38.29 3.73
N GLU A 93 0.13 -39.50 3.48
CA GLU A 93 1.53 -39.83 3.80
C GLU A 93 2.51 -39.25 2.77
N GLN A 94 2.04 -38.98 1.55
CA GLN A 94 2.86 -38.51 0.43
C GLN A 94 2.13 -37.44 -0.39
N PHE A 95 2.88 -36.41 -0.79
CA PHE A 95 2.39 -35.27 -1.56
C PHE A 95 2.98 -35.22 -2.97
N SER A 96 2.82 -36.29 -3.74
CA SER A 96 3.45 -36.43 -5.07
C SER A 96 2.77 -35.59 -6.16
N MET A 97 1.48 -35.29 -6.03
CA MET A 97 0.71 -34.51 -7.01
C MET A 97 0.07 -33.30 -6.34
N VAL A 98 0.38 -32.11 -6.85
CA VAL A 98 -0.04 -30.83 -6.27
C VAL A 98 -0.64 -29.91 -7.33
N GLY A 99 -1.63 -29.12 -6.94
CA GLY A 99 -2.08 -27.95 -7.71
C GLY A 99 -1.09 -26.80 -7.57
N GLN A 100 -1.05 -25.92 -8.57
CA GLN A 100 -0.36 -24.65 -8.49
C GLN A 100 -1.39 -23.52 -8.51
N PHE A 101 -1.37 -22.65 -7.51
CA PHE A 101 -2.09 -21.39 -7.51
C PHE A 101 -1.12 -20.25 -7.83
N ASN A 102 -1.56 -19.29 -8.64
CA ASN A 102 -0.82 -18.09 -8.95
C ASN A 102 -1.80 -16.92 -9.09
N SER A 103 -1.52 -15.83 -8.39
CA SER A 103 -2.27 -14.58 -8.42
C SER A 103 -1.27 -13.42 -8.37
N GLY A 104 -1.45 -12.43 -9.24
CA GLY A 104 -0.63 -11.20 -9.21
C GLY A 104 -0.78 -10.44 -7.88
N SER A 105 -1.97 -10.50 -7.27
CA SER A 105 -2.28 -9.78 -6.03
C SER A 105 -2.09 -10.62 -4.77
N PHE A 106 -2.22 -11.95 -4.85
CA PHE A 106 -2.13 -12.81 -3.65
C PHE A 106 -0.85 -13.65 -3.61
N GLY A 107 -0.04 -13.61 -4.65
CA GLY A 107 1.15 -14.44 -4.79
C GLY A 107 0.82 -15.85 -5.30
N SER A 108 1.76 -16.77 -5.10
CA SER A 108 1.68 -18.13 -5.63
C SER A 108 1.99 -19.16 -4.56
N GLY A 109 1.39 -20.35 -4.71
CA GLY A 109 1.56 -21.46 -3.77
C GLY A 109 1.15 -22.78 -4.38
N SER A 110 1.93 -23.82 -4.09
CA SER A 110 1.50 -25.20 -4.36
C SER A 110 0.52 -25.64 -3.28
N TYR A 111 -0.43 -26.50 -3.62
CA TYR A 111 -1.41 -27.02 -2.65
C TYR A 111 -1.91 -28.40 -3.07
N VAL A 112 -2.35 -29.21 -2.12
CA VAL A 112 -2.99 -30.49 -2.38
C VAL A 112 -4.45 -30.24 -2.75
N ARG A 113 -4.85 -30.68 -3.94
CA ARG A 113 -6.24 -30.55 -4.39
C ARG A 113 -7.08 -31.67 -3.78
N ARG A 114 -7.96 -31.31 -2.83
CA ARG A 114 -8.94 -32.22 -2.21
C ARG A 114 -10.33 -31.58 -2.15
N GLY A 115 -11.34 -32.34 -2.54
CA GLY A 115 -12.74 -31.92 -2.47
C GLY A 115 -13.16 -30.88 -3.51
N ASP A 116 -14.35 -30.31 -3.29
CA ASP A 116 -14.99 -29.28 -4.13
C ASP A 116 -14.82 -27.86 -3.54
N GLY A 117 -13.80 -27.66 -2.70
CA GLY A 117 -13.39 -26.33 -2.25
C GLY A 117 -12.74 -25.53 -3.39
N LYS A 118 -12.89 -24.20 -3.38
CA LYS A 118 -12.27 -23.36 -4.41
C LYS A 118 -10.73 -23.51 -4.37
N PRO A 119 -10.05 -23.65 -5.53
CA PRO A 119 -8.59 -23.75 -5.62
C PRO A 119 -7.81 -22.70 -4.82
N GLY A 120 -8.19 -21.42 -4.92
CA GLY A 120 -7.56 -20.34 -4.18
C GLY A 120 -7.71 -20.49 -2.67
N TYR A 121 -8.85 -21.00 -2.20
CA TYR A 121 -9.09 -21.15 -0.76
C TYR A 121 -8.28 -22.31 -0.19
N LEU A 122 -8.16 -23.42 -0.94
CA LEU A 122 -7.24 -24.50 -0.59
C LEU A 122 -5.79 -23.98 -0.52
N ALA A 123 -5.36 -23.20 -1.52
CA ALA A 123 -4.03 -22.61 -1.53
C ALA A 123 -3.77 -21.71 -0.31
N GLY A 124 -4.71 -20.82 0.03
CA GLY A 124 -4.60 -19.93 1.18
C GLY A 124 -4.58 -20.64 2.53
N ILE A 125 -5.41 -21.68 2.71
CA ILE A 125 -5.47 -22.46 3.96
C ILE A 125 -4.18 -23.29 4.16
N GLN A 126 -3.67 -23.89 3.08
CA GLN A 126 -2.50 -24.78 3.14
C GLN A 126 -1.18 -24.01 3.19
N ASN A 127 -1.12 -22.77 2.67
CA ASN A 127 0.07 -21.91 2.70
C ASN A 127 -0.13 -20.76 3.70
N PHE A 128 -0.64 -21.04 4.90
CA PHE A 128 -1.05 -20.00 5.86
C PHE A 128 0.09 -19.06 6.30
N ALA A 129 1.35 -19.51 6.22
CA ALA A 129 2.51 -18.65 6.49
C ALA A 129 2.68 -17.53 5.46
N ASN A 130 2.09 -17.65 4.26
CA ASN A 130 2.06 -16.56 3.30
C ASN A 130 0.94 -15.59 3.66
N LEU A 131 1.34 -14.38 4.08
CA LEU A 131 0.46 -13.37 4.66
C LEU A 131 -0.62 -12.86 3.71
N THR A 132 -0.33 -12.83 2.41
CA THR A 132 -1.33 -12.41 1.42
C THR A 132 -2.22 -13.59 1.06
N LEU A 133 -1.65 -14.77 0.74
CA LEU A 133 -2.43 -15.96 0.37
C LEU A 133 -3.43 -16.37 1.45
N ARG A 134 -3.07 -16.28 2.73
CA ARG A 134 -3.97 -16.71 3.82
C ARG A 134 -5.25 -15.88 3.95
N MET A 135 -5.28 -14.69 3.35
CA MET A 135 -6.47 -13.85 3.28
C MET A 135 -7.44 -14.30 2.19
N LEU A 136 -6.95 -15.00 1.16
CA LEU A 136 -7.72 -15.38 -0.02
C LEU A 136 -9.04 -16.13 0.26
N PRO A 137 -9.13 -17.04 1.26
CA PRO A 137 -10.40 -17.66 1.63
C PRO A 137 -11.51 -16.67 2.02
N TRP A 138 -11.13 -15.45 2.41
CA TRP A 138 -12.03 -14.47 3.02
C TRP A 138 -12.44 -13.35 2.06
N GLU A 139 -12.05 -13.40 0.79
CA GLU A 139 -12.42 -12.39 -0.22
C GLU A 139 -13.93 -12.19 -0.34
N ASP A 140 -14.72 -13.27 -0.34
CA ASP A 140 -16.17 -13.17 -0.47
C ASP A 140 -16.81 -12.57 0.78
N HIS A 141 -16.19 -12.70 1.95
CA HIS A 141 -16.58 -12.00 3.17
C HIS A 141 -16.21 -10.52 3.08
N ALA A 142 -15.04 -10.20 2.52
CA ALA A 142 -14.62 -8.81 2.30
C ALA A 142 -15.54 -8.07 1.34
N LYS A 143 -15.96 -8.70 0.24
CA LYS A 143 -17.00 -8.19 -0.67
C LYS A 143 -18.35 -7.94 0.01
N ARG A 144 -18.60 -8.57 1.17
CA ARG A 144 -19.79 -8.36 2.00
C ARG A 144 -19.58 -7.30 3.09
N GLY A 145 -18.50 -6.52 3.01
CA GLY A 145 -18.20 -5.41 3.89
C GLY A 145 -17.48 -5.80 5.17
N MET A 146 -16.71 -6.90 5.17
CA MET A 146 -15.88 -7.30 6.31
C MET A 146 -14.42 -6.92 6.07
N TYR A 147 -13.73 -6.49 7.11
CA TYR A 147 -12.32 -6.09 7.04
C TYR A 147 -11.43 -7.14 7.66
N PHE A 148 -10.31 -7.43 6.99
CA PHE A 148 -9.28 -8.35 7.45
C PHE A 148 -7.91 -7.71 7.33
N PHE A 149 -7.03 -7.99 8.28
CA PHE A 149 -5.68 -7.45 8.37
C PHE A 149 -4.71 -8.57 8.68
N SER A 150 -3.59 -8.62 7.93
CA SER A 150 -2.67 -9.73 7.92
C SER A 150 -1.23 -9.27 8.04
N TRP A 151 -0.52 -9.73 9.07
CA TRP A 151 0.87 -9.38 9.39
C TRP A 151 1.58 -10.58 10.04
N GLU A 152 2.90 -10.54 10.24
CA GLU A 152 3.68 -11.71 10.72
C GLU A 152 3.17 -12.23 12.08
N GLY A 153 2.77 -11.32 12.98
CA GLY A 153 2.27 -11.63 14.32
C GLY A 153 0.79 -11.99 14.41
N GLY A 154 -0.01 -11.84 13.35
CA GLY A 154 -1.44 -12.09 13.46
C GLY A 154 -2.26 -11.93 12.20
N PHE A 155 -3.45 -12.52 12.22
CA PHE A 155 -4.47 -12.38 11.19
C PHE A 155 -5.81 -12.09 11.86
N VAL A 156 -6.39 -10.92 11.61
CA VAL A 156 -7.56 -10.43 12.35
C VAL A 156 -8.67 -10.01 11.40
N CYS A 157 -9.92 -10.31 11.77
CA CYS A 157 -11.11 -9.70 11.19
C CYS A 157 -11.70 -8.67 12.18
N THR A 158 -11.82 -7.43 11.75
CA THR A 158 -12.39 -6.31 12.54
C THR A 158 -13.88 -6.11 12.28
N GLY A 159 -14.50 -7.06 11.57
CA GLY A 159 -15.89 -6.97 11.19
C GLY A 159 -16.12 -5.87 10.15
N PRO A 160 -17.23 -5.12 10.22
CA PRO A 160 -17.50 -4.03 9.29
C PRO A 160 -16.73 -2.74 9.59
N LYS A 161 -15.80 -2.76 10.56
CA LYS A 161 -15.03 -1.58 10.97
C LYS A 161 -13.66 -1.58 10.27
N PRO A 162 -13.32 -0.58 9.45
CA PRO A 162 -12.00 -0.45 8.83
C PRO A 162 -11.00 0.13 9.85
N GLN A 163 -10.77 -0.59 10.95
CA GLN A 163 -9.84 -0.17 12.00
C GLN A 163 -8.71 -1.19 12.08
N PRO A 164 -7.54 -0.92 11.47
CA PRO A 164 -6.41 -1.82 11.52
C PRO A 164 -5.95 -2.07 12.96
N PRO A 165 -5.53 -3.30 13.32
CA PRO A 165 -4.85 -3.56 14.58
C PRO A 165 -3.56 -2.75 14.73
N LYS A 166 -3.18 -2.38 15.96
CA LYS A 166 -1.96 -1.59 16.21
C LYS A 166 -0.70 -2.24 15.62
N ASP A 167 -0.53 -3.53 15.86
CA ASP A 167 0.65 -4.29 15.44
C ASP A 167 0.72 -4.50 13.91
N TRP A 168 -0.40 -4.35 13.20
CA TRP A 168 -0.42 -4.52 11.75
C TRP A 168 0.40 -3.46 11.04
N LEU A 169 0.25 -2.18 11.42
CA LEU A 169 0.93 -1.09 10.72
C LEU A 169 2.44 -1.21 10.90
N GLU A 170 2.92 -1.38 12.13
CA GLU A 170 4.34 -1.47 12.45
C GLU A 170 5.03 -2.62 11.69
N ASP A 171 4.40 -3.81 11.65
CA ASP A 171 4.92 -4.95 10.92
C ASP A 171 4.92 -4.74 9.39
N VAL A 172 3.87 -4.13 8.84
CA VAL A 172 3.79 -3.83 7.41
C VAL A 172 4.85 -2.81 7.01
N LEU A 173 5.04 -1.75 7.80
CA LEU A 173 6.08 -0.74 7.57
C LEU A 173 7.49 -1.34 7.64
N LYS A 174 7.76 -2.19 8.64
CA LYS A 174 9.05 -2.88 8.80
C LYS A 174 9.42 -3.76 7.60
N ARG A 175 8.43 -4.32 6.89
CA ARG A 175 8.64 -5.13 5.68
C ARG A 175 8.63 -4.32 4.39
N SER A 176 8.35 -3.02 4.46
CA SER A 176 8.38 -2.18 3.28
C SER A 176 9.82 -2.00 2.79
N ARG A 177 9.97 -1.41 1.59
CA ARG A 177 11.30 -1.08 1.05
C ARG A 177 11.98 0.11 1.76
N PHE A 178 11.26 0.81 2.63
CA PHE A 178 11.75 2.00 3.30
C PHE A 178 12.30 1.68 4.69
N ASN A 179 13.41 2.32 5.02
CA ASN A 179 13.87 2.41 6.41
C ASN A 179 13.14 3.58 7.06
N LEU A 180 12.31 3.29 8.05
CA LEU A 180 11.45 4.27 8.71
C LEU A 180 11.85 4.43 10.17
N SER A 181 12.02 5.66 10.59
CA SER A 181 12.19 6.06 11.99
C SER A 181 10.84 6.36 12.60
N ARG A 182 10.65 6.04 13.89
CA ARG A 182 9.38 6.26 14.60
C ARG A 182 9.56 7.33 15.66
N ALA A 183 8.64 8.28 15.69
CA ALA A 183 8.43 9.25 16.77
C ALA A 183 7.00 9.13 17.32
N ASP A 184 6.76 9.73 18.49
CA ASP A 184 5.43 9.87 19.08
C ASP A 184 5.15 11.36 19.26
N ILE A 185 4.18 11.88 18.51
CA ILE A 185 3.79 13.30 18.49
C ILE A 185 2.33 13.35 18.95
N ASP A 186 2.05 14.08 20.02
CA ASP A 186 0.71 14.22 20.61
C ASP A 186 -0.02 12.88 20.90
N GLY A 187 0.72 11.83 21.26
CA GLY A 187 0.16 10.49 21.52
C GLY A 187 -0.16 9.70 20.25
N HIS A 188 0.27 10.19 19.08
CA HIS A 188 0.12 9.55 17.79
C HIS A 188 1.48 9.11 17.25
N PRO A 189 1.62 7.86 16.78
CA PRO A 189 2.88 7.42 16.20
C PRO A 189 3.04 7.99 14.79
N VAL A 190 4.22 8.57 14.55
CA VAL A 190 4.63 9.14 13.27
C VAL A 190 5.85 8.37 12.77
N TRP A 191 5.81 7.89 11.53
CA TRP A 191 6.94 7.23 10.88
C TRP A 191 7.45 8.08 9.73
N THR A 192 8.76 8.27 9.62
CA THR A 192 9.35 9.07 8.55
C THR A 192 10.55 8.37 7.91
N THR A 193 10.78 8.61 6.63
CA THR A 193 12.06 8.33 5.98
C THR A 193 13.15 9.27 6.50
N GLU A 194 14.41 8.91 6.27
CA GLU A 194 15.55 9.78 6.57
C GLU A 194 15.39 11.16 5.90
N GLY A 195 15.81 12.23 6.58
CA GLY A 195 15.72 13.61 6.09
C GLY A 195 14.39 14.32 6.34
N LEU A 196 13.38 13.65 6.93
CA LEU A 196 12.11 14.26 7.30
C LEU A 196 11.96 14.39 8.82
N GLU A 197 11.59 15.58 9.26
CA GLU A 197 11.20 15.86 10.65
C GLU A 197 9.77 15.39 10.92
N ALA A 198 9.57 14.65 12.01
CA ALA A 198 8.27 14.03 12.32
C ALA A 198 7.18 15.07 12.64
N ASP A 199 7.54 16.17 13.29
CA ASP A 199 6.61 17.26 13.62
C ASP A 199 6.10 17.98 12.36
N ASP A 200 6.97 18.17 11.38
CA ASP A 200 6.62 18.81 10.10
C ASP A 200 5.65 17.93 9.31
N VAL A 201 5.94 16.62 9.21
CA VAL A 201 5.05 15.65 8.57
C VAL A 201 3.70 15.58 9.30
N HIS A 202 3.71 15.56 10.64
CA HIS A 202 2.50 15.53 11.46
C HIS A 202 1.61 16.76 11.22
N SER A 203 2.21 17.95 11.25
CA SER A 203 1.51 19.24 11.10
C SER A 203 1.15 19.60 9.65
N GLY A 204 1.80 18.97 8.67
CA GLY A 204 1.58 19.32 7.25
C GLY A 204 2.41 20.53 6.80
N ALA A 205 3.55 20.79 7.44
CA ALA A 205 4.38 21.95 7.17
C ALA A 205 4.98 21.93 5.75
N SER A 206 5.11 23.11 5.15
CA SER A 206 5.76 23.30 3.85
C SER A 206 7.16 22.72 3.83
N SER A 207 7.58 22.17 2.69
CA SER A 207 8.86 21.49 2.57
C SER A 207 9.43 21.62 1.15
N ALA A 208 10.67 22.08 1.06
CA ALA A 208 11.41 22.18 -0.20
C ALA A 208 11.92 20.82 -0.72
N THR A 209 12.19 19.88 0.19
CA THR A 209 12.51 18.49 -0.17
C THR A 209 11.25 17.70 -0.52
N GLY A 210 10.14 18.04 0.13
CA GLY A 210 8.81 17.50 -0.10
C GLY A 210 8.61 16.09 0.43
N TYR A 211 7.34 15.74 0.68
CA TYR A 211 6.95 14.43 1.17
C TYR A 211 5.51 14.08 0.79
N VAL A 212 5.20 12.78 0.88
CA VAL A 212 3.82 12.26 0.89
C VAL A 212 3.51 11.73 2.28
N ALA A 213 2.39 12.15 2.87
CA ALA A 213 1.90 11.69 4.16
C ALA A 213 0.70 10.75 3.98
N PHE A 214 0.75 9.61 4.68
CA PHE A 214 -0.35 8.67 4.83
C PHE A 214 -0.94 8.86 6.22
N ARG A 215 -2.12 9.49 6.30
CA ARG A 215 -2.79 9.80 7.57
C ARG A 215 -3.86 8.77 7.84
N PHE A 216 -3.58 7.84 8.73
CA PHE A 216 -4.53 6.80 9.12
C PHE A 216 -5.66 7.39 9.96
N HIS A 217 -6.88 6.89 9.77
CA HIS A 217 -8.03 7.29 10.57
C HIS A 217 -7.90 6.94 12.06
N SER A 218 -6.92 6.11 12.43
CA SER A 218 -6.53 5.82 13.82
C SER A 218 -5.64 6.91 14.44
N GLY A 219 -5.18 7.88 13.66
CA GLY A 219 -4.29 8.97 14.06
C GLY A 219 -2.81 8.73 13.73
N ALA A 220 -2.42 7.52 13.34
CA ALA A 220 -1.06 7.23 12.88
C ALA A 220 -0.72 8.00 11.58
N VAL A 221 0.53 8.45 11.43
CA VAL A 221 0.99 9.14 10.21
C VAL A 221 2.27 8.50 9.68
N VAL A 222 2.36 8.29 8.37
CA VAL A 222 3.59 7.81 7.71
C VAL A 222 3.99 8.81 6.63
N GLY A 223 5.13 9.48 6.81
CA GLY A 223 5.73 10.40 5.85
C GLY A 223 6.83 9.74 5.02
N LEU A 224 6.74 9.87 3.70
CA LEU A 224 7.76 9.40 2.75
C LEU A 224 8.31 10.59 1.98
N GLY A 225 9.62 10.82 2.05
CA GLY A 225 10.30 11.87 1.30
C GLY A 225 10.19 11.63 -0.21
N LEU A 226 10.10 12.71 -1.00
CA LEU A 226 10.04 12.59 -2.46
C LEU A 226 11.33 11.96 -3.04
N ASP A 227 12.47 12.24 -2.42
CA ASP A 227 13.76 11.63 -2.73
C ASP A 227 13.74 10.10 -2.50
N ALA A 228 13.19 9.64 -1.38
CA ALA A 228 13.03 8.22 -1.07
C ALA A 228 12.07 7.52 -2.04
N LEU A 229 10.98 8.20 -2.44
CA LEU A 229 10.05 7.71 -3.46
C LEU A 229 10.75 7.54 -4.82
N ALA A 230 11.60 8.51 -5.21
CA ALA A 230 12.33 8.49 -6.47
C ALA A 230 13.34 7.33 -6.58
N THR A 231 13.78 6.73 -5.47
CA THR A 231 14.69 5.56 -5.50
C THR A 231 14.01 4.26 -5.95
N PHE A 232 12.71 4.27 -6.25
CA PHE A 232 11.96 3.08 -6.64
C PHE A 232 12.55 2.39 -7.88
N SER A 233 12.71 1.07 -7.80
CA SER A 233 13.08 0.21 -8.92
C SER A 233 11.94 -0.74 -9.29
N LYS A 234 11.88 -1.17 -10.56
CA LYS A 234 10.90 -2.19 -11.02
C LYS A 234 11.01 -3.55 -10.30
N LYS A 235 12.09 -3.78 -9.56
CA LYS A 235 12.28 -4.97 -8.72
C LYS A 235 11.57 -4.84 -7.36
N ASP A 236 11.24 -3.63 -6.96
CA ASP A 236 10.59 -3.34 -5.69
C ASP A 236 9.07 -3.52 -5.80
N ALA A 237 8.44 -3.84 -4.68
CA ALA A 237 7.00 -3.73 -4.56
C ALA A 237 6.64 -2.26 -4.27
N PRO A 238 5.73 -1.61 -5.04
CA PRO A 238 5.25 -0.28 -4.71
C PRO A 238 4.64 -0.26 -3.31
N PHE A 239 4.90 0.79 -2.54
CA PHE A 239 4.50 0.93 -1.15
C PHE A 239 2.98 0.89 -0.97
N VAL A 240 2.24 1.64 -1.80
CA VAL A 240 0.77 1.60 -1.85
C VAL A 240 0.27 0.17 -2.03
N HIS A 241 0.89 -0.58 -2.94
CA HIS A 241 0.51 -1.95 -3.23
C HIS A 241 0.84 -2.89 -2.06
N HIS A 242 2.03 -2.75 -1.48
CA HIS A 242 2.48 -3.50 -0.31
C HIS A 242 1.52 -3.31 0.89
N LEU A 243 1.13 -2.07 1.17
CA LEU A 243 0.18 -1.74 2.22
C LEU A 243 -1.21 -2.33 1.92
N ALA A 244 -1.74 -2.10 0.70
CA ALA A 244 -3.07 -2.56 0.32
C ALA A 244 -3.19 -4.09 0.35
N LEU A 245 -2.16 -4.82 -0.09
CA LEU A 245 -2.15 -6.29 -0.09
C LEU A 245 -2.00 -6.93 1.30
N SER A 246 -1.80 -6.15 2.36
CA SER A 246 -1.79 -6.66 3.73
C SER A 246 -3.16 -6.60 4.40
N MET A 247 -4.20 -6.18 3.67
CA MET A 247 -5.59 -6.12 4.15
C MET A 247 -6.63 -6.57 3.10
N LEU A 248 -7.84 -6.89 3.55
CA LEU A 248 -9.03 -7.05 2.71
C LEU A 248 -10.20 -6.21 3.24
N PRO A 249 -11.02 -5.59 2.37
CA PRO A 249 -10.71 -5.33 0.97
C PRO A 249 -9.43 -4.46 0.84
N PRO A 250 -8.66 -4.56 -0.25
CA PRO A 250 -7.44 -3.78 -0.45
C PRO A 250 -7.77 -2.33 -0.84
N LEU A 251 -8.50 -1.62 0.02
CA LEU A 251 -9.03 -0.28 -0.19
C LEU A 251 -8.46 0.67 0.86
N LEU A 252 -7.29 1.25 0.56
CA LEU A 252 -6.62 2.19 1.48
C LEU A 252 -7.47 3.40 1.90
N PRO A 253 -8.28 4.03 1.03
CA PRO A 253 -9.16 5.14 1.43
C PRO A 253 -10.12 4.82 2.58
N SER A 254 -10.37 3.54 2.88
CA SER A 254 -11.20 3.16 4.01
C SER A 254 -10.49 3.25 5.37
N VAL A 255 -9.16 3.26 5.39
CA VAL A 255 -8.33 3.24 6.61
C VAL A 255 -7.41 4.45 6.76
N LEU A 256 -7.18 5.20 5.68
CA LEU A 256 -6.30 6.37 5.66
C LEU A 256 -6.69 7.36 4.56
N SER A 257 -6.18 8.59 4.66
CA SER A 257 -6.10 9.58 3.59
C SER A 257 -4.64 9.78 3.16
N LEU A 258 -4.42 10.21 1.91
CA LEU A 258 -3.11 10.65 1.43
C LEU A 258 -3.14 12.17 1.21
N ASP A 259 -2.07 12.82 1.60
CA ASP A 259 -1.75 14.21 1.29
C ASP A 259 -0.27 14.31 0.94
N ALA A 260 0.11 15.35 0.21
CA ALA A 260 1.50 15.53 -0.14
C ALA A 260 1.86 17.01 -0.20
N VAL A 261 3.10 17.29 0.17
CA VAL A 261 3.62 18.64 0.34
C VAL A 261 4.90 18.75 -0.45
N TRP A 262 4.97 19.77 -1.29
CA TRP A 262 6.22 20.25 -1.88
C TRP A 262 6.02 21.70 -2.29
N THR A 263 6.96 22.55 -1.92
CA THR A 263 7.04 23.94 -2.39
C THR A 263 8.42 24.16 -2.99
N PRO A 264 8.55 24.97 -4.05
CA PRO A 264 9.87 25.37 -4.54
C PRO A 264 10.71 26.01 -3.43
N GLU A 265 12.03 25.89 -3.53
CA GLU A 265 12.93 26.64 -2.65
C GLU A 265 12.69 28.14 -2.80
N GLY A 266 12.66 28.89 -1.68
CA GLY A 266 12.39 30.34 -1.69
C GLY A 266 10.90 30.71 -1.75
N TRP A 267 9.99 29.74 -1.89
CA TRP A 267 8.54 30.01 -1.86
C TRP A 267 8.11 30.63 -0.51
N PRO A 268 7.29 31.70 -0.48
CA PRO A 268 6.96 32.38 0.76
C PRO A 268 6.11 31.50 1.70
N GLU A 269 6.53 31.35 2.96
CA GLU A 269 5.80 30.54 3.95
C GLU A 269 4.36 31.00 4.19
N THR A 270 4.09 32.29 4.00
CA THR A 270 2.76 32.88 4.18
C THR A 270 1.85 32.74 2.95
N GLN A 271 2.40 32.27 1.83
CA GLN A 271 1.69 32.17 0.57
C GLN A 271 1.28 30.72 0.30
N PRO A 272 -0.03 30.42 0.20
CA PRO A 272 -0.46 29.08 -0.20
C PRO A 272 -0.07 28.81 -1.66
N LEU A 273 0.12 27.53 -1.98
CA LEU A 273 0.28 27.13 -3.38
C LEU A 273 -0.97 27.51 -4.19
N PRO A 274 -0.81 27.83 -5.50
CA PRO A 274 -1.94 28.05 -6.39
C PRO A 274 -2.91 26.86 -6.40
N GLU A 275 -4.20 27.13 -6.56
CA GLU A 275 -5.25 26.08 -6.58
C GLU A 275 -4.96 25.02 -7.66
N ALA A 276 -4.47 25.45 -8.83
CA ALA A 276 -4.06 24.57 -9.91
C ALA A 276 -2.96 23.57 -9.49
N SER A 277 -1.98 24.02 -8.69
CA SER A 277 -0.91 23.18 -8.13
C SER A 277 -1.48 22.16 -7.14
N VAL A 278 -2.40 22.58 -6.26
CA VAL A 278 -3.03 21.71 -5.26
C VAL A 278 -3.90 20.64 -5.92
N GLU A 279 -4.76 21.01 -6.87
CA GLU A 279 -5.55 20.05 -7.65
C GLU A 279 -4.66 19.05 -8.40
N GLY A 280 -3.56 19.55 -8.93
CA GLY A 280 -2.60 18.77 -9.67
C GLY A 280 -1.88 17.74 -8.80
N ILE A 281 -1.45 18.11 -7.58
CA ILE A 281 -0.93 17.16 -6.58
C ILE A 281 -1.97 16.07 -6.29
N SER A 282 -3.24 16.46 -6.08
CA SER A 282 -4.32 15.48 -5.84
C SER A 282 -4.46 14.47 -6.98
N LYS A 283 -4.38 14.92 -8.24
CA LYS A 283 -4.45 14.05 -9.42
C LYS A 283 -3.26 13.06 -9.47
N VAL A 284 -2.07 13.51 -9.07
CA VAL A 284 -0.88 12.64 -8.98
C VAL A 284 -1.07 11.57 -7.90
N LEU A 285 -1.55 11.95 -6.71
CA LEU A 285 -1.82 11.01 -5.62
C LEU A 285 -2.92 9.99 -5.97
N ASP A 286 -4.00 10.44 -6.59
CA ASP A 286 -5.09 9.56 -7.05
C ASP A 286 -4.58 8.53 -8.07
N ALA A 287 -3.73 8.96 -9.01
CA ALA A 287 -3.14 8.07 -10.00
C ALA A 287 -2.17 7.05 -9.36
N TRP A 288 -1.38 7.47 -8.38
CA TRP A 288 -0.50 6.56 -7.65
C TRP A 288 -1.28 5.56 -6.78
N GLN A 289 -2.28 6.03 -6.04
CA GLN A 289 -3.15 5.18 -5.23
C GLN A 289 -3.94 4.20 -6.09
N GLY A 290 -4.40 4.65 -7.27
CA GLY A 290 -5.10 3.84 -8.27
C GLY A 290 -4.19 2.86 -9.04
N LEU A 291 -2.88 2.85 -8.76
CA LEU A 291 -1.88 2.03 -9.42
C LEU A 291 -1.80 2.28 -10.95
N THR A 292 -2.23 3.45 -11.41
CA THR A 292 -2.09 3.89 -12.82
C THR A 292 -0.79 4.65 -13.05
N MET A 293 -0.14 5.08 -11.96
CA MET A 293 1.16 5.74 -11.96
C MET A 293 2.23 4.88 -11.25
N ASN A 294 3.45 4.90 -11.78
CA ASN A 294 4.60 4.25 -11.17
C ASN A 294 5.12 5.09 -9.99
N GLU A 295 5.43 4.46 -8.86
CA GLU A 295 5.95 5.14 -7.66
C GLU A 295 7.20 5.99 -7.93
N GLY A 296 8.12 5.50 -8.78
CA GLY A 296 9.37 6.20 -9.07
C GLY A 296 9.21 7.50 -9.86
N ILE A 297 8.02 7.80 -10.40
CA ILE A 297 7.73 9.07 -11.08
C ILE A 297 6.84 10.00 -10.26
N VAL A 298 6.40 9.58 -9.07
CA VAL A 298 5.50 10.39 -8.21
C VAL A 298 6.19 11.70 -7.84
N ALA A 299 7.45 11.64 -7.42
CA ALA A 299 8.22 12.81 -7.04
C ALA A 299 8.32 13.85 -8.16
N SER A 300 8.78 13.45 -9.35
CA SER A 300 8.92 14.37 -10.47
C SER A 300 7.57 14.90 -10.98
N ALA A 301 6.53 14.04 -11.04
CA ALA A 301 5.19 14.45 -11.43
C ALA A 301 4.59 15.48 -10.47
N MET A 302 4.79 15.30 -9.15
CA MET A 302 4.36 16.28 -8.15
C MET A 302 5.05 17.63 -8.35
N LYS A 303 6.39 17.64 -8.40
CA LYS A 303 7.16 18.89 -8.56
C LYS A 303 6.80 19.61 -9.85
N GLN A 304 6.73 18.88 -10.97
CA GLN A 304 6.34 19.43 -12.26
C GLN A 304 4.97 20.10 -12.19
N THR A 305 3.99 19.43 -11.59
CA THR A 305 2.63 19.94 -11.49
C THR A 305 2.55 21.22 -10.64
N VAL A 306 3.33 21.30 -9.56
CA VAL A 306 3.40 22.51 -8.75
C VAL A 306 4.02 23.66 -9.54
N MET A 307 5.16 23.42 -10.18
CA MET A 307 5.85 24.43 -11.00
C MET A 307 4.99 24.92 -12.16
N GLU A 308 4.24 24.04 -12.84
CA GLU A 308 3.35 24.41 -13.94
C GLU A 308 2.17 25.28 -13.50
N GLY A 309 1.73 25.15 -12.24
CA GLY A 309 0.63 25.91 -11.66
C GLY A 309 1.01 27.27 -11.09
N ILE A 310 2.31 27.53 -10.88
CA ILE A 310 2.81 28.84 -10.44
C ILE A 310 2.77 29.81 -11.63
N GLN A 311 2.10 30.95 -11.43
CA GLN A 311 1.91 31.98 -12.45
C GLN A 311 2.67 33.29 -12.17
N ASP A 312 3.12 33.48 -10.93
CA ASP A 312 3.78 34.71 -10.47
C ASP A 312 5.21 34.43 -9.98
N GLY A 313 6.07 35.44 -10.10
CA GLY A 313 7.50 35.34 -9.81
C GLY A 313 8.27 34.65 -10.93
N VAL A 314 9.49 34.20 -10.59
CA VAL A 314 10.43 33.56 -11.51
C VAL A 314 10.80 32.20 -10.95
N LEU A 315 10.64 31.17 -11.77
CA LEU A 315 11.10 29.81 -11.47
C LEU A 315 12.36 29.49 -12.28
N ILE A 316 13.43 29.12 -11.58
CA ILE A 316 14.69 28.63 -12.17
C ILE A 316 14.97 27.26 -11.56
N GLY A 317 14.74 26.21 -12.35
CA GLY A 317 14.76 24.84 -11.81
C GLY A 317 13.67 24.66 -10.74
N GLU A 318 14.07 24.28 -9.54
CA GLU A 318 13.19 24.10 -8.37
C GLU A 318 13.22 25.30 -7.40
N VAL A 319 13.86 26.42 -7.81
CA VAL A 319 13.97 27.64 -7.00
C VAL A 319 12.97 28.68 -7.51
N TRP A 320 12.18 29.24 -6.60
CA TRP A 320 11.30 30.38 -6.83
C TRP A 320 11.92 31.67 -6.30
N LEU A 321 11.78 32.73 -7.08
CA LEU A 321 12.26 34.08 -6.78
C LEU A 321 11.15 35.08 -7.08
N GLU A 322 11.11 36.20 -6.35
CA GLU A 322 10.26 37.35 -6.74
C GLU A 322 10.64 37.91 -8.12
N GLY A 323 11.89 37.71 -8.55
CA GLY A 323 12.40 38.16 -9.85
C GLY A 323 12.87 39.62 -9.90
N THR A 324 12.92 40.30 -8.76
CA THR A 324 13.28 41.74 -8.66
C THR A 324 14.78 41.99 -8.49
N SER A 325 15.56 40.97 -8.09
CA SER A 325 17.00 41.07 -7.82
C SER A 325 17.82 40.31 -8.86
N ALA A 326 18.68 41.01 -9.60
CA ALA A 326 19.60 40.40 -10.57
C ALA A 326 20.55 39.41 -9.87
N ASP A 327 21.12 39.80 -8.72
CA ASP A 327 22.08 38.96 -8.00
C ASP A 327 21.46 37.63 -7.57
N ALA A 328 20.20 37.66 -7.08
CA ALA A 328 19.48 36.44 -6.69
C ALA A 328 19.23 35.51 -7.90
N ILE A 329 18.91 36.09 -9.06
CA ILE A 329 18.72 35.33 -10.30
C ILE A 329 20.06 34.75 -10.79
N VAL A 330 21.16 35.49 -10.70
CA VAL A 330 22.51 34.99 -11.04
C VAL A 330 22.86 33.79 -10.17
N SER A 331 22.64 33.89 -8.85
CA SER A 331 22.87 32.79 -7.93
C SER A 331 22.05 31.54 -8.27
N ALA A 332 20.77 31.70 -8.63
CA ALA A 332 19.95 30.56 -9.07
C ALA A 332 20.42 29.95 -10.41
N LEU A 333 21.09 30.73 -11.26
CA LEU A 333 21.69 30.27 -12.52
C LEU A 333 23.08 29.65 -12.34
N GLU A 334 23.66 29.61 -11.13
CA GLU A 334 25.04 29.13 -10.92
C GLU A 334 25.23 27.67 -11.37
N ASP A 335 24.25 26.82 -11.10
CA ASP A 335 24.26 25.40 -11.46
C ASP A 335 23.80 25.12 -12.90
N HIS A 336 23.46 26.16 -13.65
CA HIS A 336 23.04 26.07 -15.04
C HIS A 336 24.23 26.29 -15.98
N ASN A 337 24.19 25.62 -17.14
CA ASN A 337 25.23 25.77 -18.16
C ASN A 337 25.27 27.21 -18.69
N GLY A 338 26.48 27.76 -18.81
CA GLY A 338 26.72 29.08 -19.39
C GLY A 338 27.98 29.73 -18.81
N SER A 339 28.61 30.60 -19.59
CA SER A 339 29.66 31.49 -19.10
C SER A 339 29.11 32.47 -18.05
N THR A 340 30.00 33.08 -17.27
CA THR A 340 29.59 34.11 -16.29
C THR A 340 28.88 35.28 -16.97
N GLU A 341 29.35 35.72 -18.14
CA GLU A 341 28.72 36.81 -18.90
C GLU A 341 27.32 36.43 -19.41
N GLU A 342 27.14 35.19 -19.90
CA GLU A 342 25.83 34.70 -20.34
C GLU A 342 24.83 34.63 -19.17
N ARG A 343 25.27 34.18 -17.99
CA ARG A 343 24.41 34.12 -16.79
C ARG A 343 24.04 35.51 -16.28
N LEU A 344 24.98 36.47 -16.29
CA LEU A 344 24.70 37.88 -15.95
C LEU A 344 23.70 38.50 -16.92
N LEU A 345 23.89 38.30 -18.22
CA LEU A 345 22.97 38.79 -19.24
C LEU A 345 21.57 38.18 -19.10
N ALA A 346 21.49 36.85 -18.94
CA ALA A 346 20.22 36.15 -18.75
C ALA A 346 19.49 36.64 -17.49
N ALA A 347 20.21 36.84 -16.38
CA ALA A 347 19.64 37.34 -15.15
C ALA A 347 19.02 38.73 -15.30
N GLU A 348 19.72 39.64 -15.99
CA GLU A 348 19.20 41.00 -16.22
C GLU A 348 17.99 40.99 -17.17
N ILE A 349 17.99 40.15 -18.20
CA ILE A 349 16.83 39.96 -19.09
C ILE A 349 15.61 39.49 -18.30
N ILE A 350 15.78 38.47 -17.44
CA ILE A 350 14.71 37.92 -16.60
C ILE A 350 14.20 38.99 -15.62
N ARG A 351 15.11 39.72 -14.96
CA ARG A 351 14.76 40.80 -14.02
C ARG A 351 13.97 41.91 -14.71
N LEU A 352 14.39 42.34 -15.89
CA LEU A 352 13.70 43.36 -16.68
C LEU A 352 12.32 42.87 -17.14
N ALA A 353 12.18 41.61 -17.55
CA ALA A 353 10.89 41.04 -17.92
C ALA A 353 9.86 41.08 -16.78
N VAL A 354 10.32 41.00 -15.52
CA VAL A 354 9.48 41.08 -14.32
C VAL A 354 9.23 42.53 -13.88
N THR A 355 10.28 43.36 -13.86
CA THR A 355 10.23 44.72 -13.29
C THR A 355 9.76 45.79 -14.27
N GLU A 356 9.99 45.58 -15.56
CA GLU A 356 9.60 46.47 -16.67
C GLU A 356 8.88 45.65 -17.76
N PRO A 357 7.72 45.03 -17.45
CA PRO A 357 7.00 44.24 -18.44
C PRO A 357 6.56 45.14 -19.59
N HIS A 358 6.89 44.75 -20.83
CA HIS A 358 6.40 45.44 -22.02
C HIS A 358 4.87 45.29 -22.12
N GLU A 359 4.17 46.24 -22.74
CA GLU A 359 2.69 46.25 -22.85
C GLU A 359 2.11 44.97 -23.50
N ASP A 360 2.94 44.17 -24.19
CA ASP A 360 2.58 42.92 -24.86
C ASP A 360 3.02 41.64 -24.12
N SER A 361 3.71 41.75 -22.97
CA SER A 361 4.27 40.61 -22.23
C SER A 361 3.66 40.47 -20.84
N ILE A 362 2.46 39.89 -20.76
CA ILE A 362 1.91 39.38 -19.49
C ILE A 362 2.52 37.98 -19.27
N GLY A 363 3.67 37.93 -18.62
CA GLY A 363 4.35 36.71 -18.19
C GLY A 363 5.41 36.16 -19.17
N LEU A 364 6.63 35.98 -18.68
CA LEU A 364 7.69 35.25 -19.39
C LEU A 364 7.78 33.84 -18.80
N ARG A 365 7.37 32.81 -19.56
CA ARG A 365 7.53 31.40 -19.18
C ARG A 365 8.60 30.76 -20.06
N ILE A 366 9.79 30.54 -19.51
CA ILE A 366 10.87 29.81 -20.17
C ILE A 366 10.69 28.33 -19.86
N GLU A 367 10.34 27.51 -20.85
CA GLU A 367 10.18 26.06 -20.67
C GLU A 367 11.48 25.32 -21.02
N ALA A 368 11.64 24.09 -20.53
CA ALA A 368 12.86 23.27 -20.74
C ALA A 368 13.20 22.95 -22.22
N LYS A 369 12.36 23.35 -23.17
CA LYS A 369 12.61 23.22 -24.62
C LYS A 369 13.16 24.49 -25.28
N GLY A 370 13.46 25.53 -24.50
CA GLY A 370 13.94 26.83 -24.98
C GLY A 370 12.89 27.91 -24.77
#